data_AF-E2BVQ5-F1
#
_entry.id   AF-E2BVQ5-F1
#
_cell.length_a   1.000
_cell.length_b   1.000
_cell.length_c   1.000
_cell.angle_alpha   90.00
_cell.angle_beta   90.00
_cell.angle_gamma   90.00
#
_symmetry.space_group_name_H-M   'P 1'
#
loop_
_entity.id
_entity.type
_entity.pdbx_description
1 polymer ?
#
loop_
_entity_poly.entity_id
_entity_poly.type
_entity_poly.pdbx_seq_one_letter_code
_entity_poly.pdbx_strand_id
1 'polypeptide(L)' 'QRVRFYNWARGQIQQIPRFIADMLFSDEATFCNRRGVNRHNCHYYSDANPHWQRSQEFQRQWSINVWAGILGDVIVV' A
#
# COMPACT_ATOMS: atom_id res chain seq x y z
N GLN A 1 -13.71 -14.43 -15.33
CA GLN A 1 -14.11 -13.15 -14.71
C GLN A 1 -13.03 -12.08 -14.88
N ARG A 2 -11.77 -12.30 -14.47
CA ARG A 2 -10.65 -11.33 -14.65
C ARG A 2 -10.44 -10.86 -16.11
N VAL A 3 -10.43 -11.77 -17.08
CA VAL A 3 -10.26 -11.41 -18.51
C VAL A 3 -11.42 -10.57 -19.04
N ARG A 4 -12.66 -10.84 -18.60
CA ARG A 4 -13.84 -10.06 -18.99
C ARG A 4 -13.76 -8.64 -18.46
N PHE A 5 -13.39 -8.49 -17.18
CA PHE A 5 -13.15 -7.19 -16.56
C PHE A 5 -12.03 -6.43 -17.27
N TYR A 6 -10.91 -7.08 -17.55
CA TYR A 6 -9.79 -6.47 -18.28
C TYR A 6 -10.22 -5.92 -19.64
N ASN A 7 -10.93 -6.72 -20.44
CA ASN A 7 -11.38 -6.30 -21.77
C ASN A 7 -12.36 -5.12 -21.69
N TRP A 8 -13.28 -5.13 -20.72
CA TRP A 8 -14.21 -4.02 -20.49
C TRP A 8 -13.48 -2.75 -20.03
N ALA A 9 -12.64 -2.85 -18.99
CA ALA A 9 -11.91 -1.73 -18.40
C ALA A 9 -10.99 -1.08 -19.44
N ARG A 10 -10.30 -1.89 -20.26
CA ARG A 10 -9.49 -1.40 -21.38
C ARG A 10 -10.30 -0.52 -22.33
N GLY A 11 -11.53 -0.91 -22.66
CA GLY A 11 -12.42 -0.12 -23.50
C GLY A 11 -12.79 1.22 -22.86
N GLN A 12 -13.10 1.24 -21.56
CA GLN A 12 -13.40 2.47 -20.84
C GLN A 12 -12.20 3.43 -20.79
N ILE A 13 -11.01 2.91 -20.49
CA ILE A 13 -9.76 3.68 -20.42
C ILE A 13 -9.44 4.36 -21.76
N GLN A 14 -9.76 3.71 -22.89
CA GLN A 14 -9.50 4.25 -24.22
C GLN A 14 -10.50 5.33 -24.65
N GLN A 15 -11.74 5.26 -24.16
CA GLN A 15 -12.84 6.11 -24.63
C GLN A 15 -13.13 7.29 -23.71
N ILE A 16 -12.87 7.14 -22.42
CA ILE A 16 -13.24 8.11 -21.38
C ILE A 16 -11.95 8.77 -20.87
N PRO A 17 -11.71 10.07 -21.17
CA PRO A 17 -10.61 10.80 -20.58
C PRO A 17 -10.67 10.74 -19.05
N ARG A 18 -9.50 10.61 -18.41
CA ARG A 18 -9.36 10.57 -16.94
C ARG A 18 -10.10 9.42 -16.22
N PHE A 19 -10.61 8.40 -16.93
CA PHE A 19 -11.37 7.30 -16.33
C PHE A 19 -10.76 6.69 -15.05
N ILE A 20 -9.44 6.45 -15.05
CA ILE A 20 -8.73 5.90 -13.87
C ILE A 20 -8.51 6.96 -12.79
N ALA A 21 -8.18 8.19 -13.17
CA ALA A 21 -7.90 9.27 -12.22
C ALA A 21 -9.15 9.69 -11.44
N ASP A 22 -10.33 9.51 -12.02
CA ASP A 22 -11.60 9.86 -11.38
C ASP A 22 -12.27 8.64 -10.69
N MET A 23 -11.61 7.47 -10.69
CA MET A 23 -12.04 6.28 -9.95
C MET A 23 -11.42 6.26 -8.55
N LEU A 24 -12.25 6.14 -7.51
CA LEU A 24 -11.80 5.96 -6.13
C LEU A 24 -11.43 4.49 -5.91
N PHE A 25 -10.15 4.21 -5.72
CA PHE A 25 -9.68 2.91 -5.25
C PHE A 25 -9.57 2.92 -3.73
N SER A 26 -10.16 1.94 -3.05
CA SER A 26 -10.06 1.83 -1.58
C SER A 26 -9.64 0.43 -1.17
N ASP A 27 -8.86 0.34 -0.10
CA ASP A 27 -8.47 -0.94 0.50
C ASP A 27 -8.30 -0.82 2.02
N GLU A 28 -8.26 -1.98 2.69
CA GLU A 28 -7.92 -2.12 4.10
C GLU A 28 -6.51 -2.71 4.24
N ALA A 29 -5.67 -2.08 5.05
CA ALA A 29 -4.34 -2.56 5.38
C ALA A 29 -4.17 -2.74 6.89
N THR A 30 -3.68 -3.91 7.31
CA THR A 30 -3.31 -4.18 8.70
C THR A 30 -1.82 -3.96 8.92
N PHE A 31 -1.47 -3.02 9.79
CA PHE A 31 -0.11 -2.83 10.31
C PHE A 31 0.01 -3.51 11.66
N CYS A 32 1.03 -4.34 11.87
CA CYS A 32 1.28 -4.97 13.16
C CYS A 32 2.78 -5.13 13.41
N ASN A 33 3.18 -5.16 14.68
CA ASN A 33 4.58 -5.44 15.07
C ASN A 33 4.90 -6.93 15.21
N ARG A 34 3.96 -7.82 14.86
CA ARG A 34 4.12 -9.28 14.96
C ARG A 34 4.88 -9.89 13.80
N ARG A 35 4.78 -9.29 12.60
CA ARG A 35 5.43 -9.81 11.40
C ARG A 35 6.79 -9.16 11.27
N GLY A 36 7.81 -9.94 10.91
CA GLY A 36 9.13 -9.41 10.58
C GLY A 36 8.94 -8.24 9.63
N VAL A 37 9.49 -7.08 9.99
CA VAL A 37 9.39 -5.89 9.14
C VAL A 37 9.85 -6.31 7.75
N ASN A 38 9.04 -6.07 6.71
CA ASN A 38 9.44 -6.43 5.36
C ASN A 38 10.74 -5.68 5.07
N ARG A 39 11.87 -6.39 5.14
CA ARG A 39 13.20 -5.80 5.13
C ARG A 39 13.51 -5.08 3.81
N HIS A 40 12.71 -5.35 2.78
CA HIS A 40 12.75 -4.66 1.48
C HIS A 40 12.16 -3.24 1.54
N ASN A 41 11.22 -2.96 2.44
CA ASN A 41 10.64 -1.62 2.62
C ASN A 41 11.33 -0.79 3.71
N CYS A 42 12.27 -1.37 4.46
CA CYS A 42 13.10 -0.63 5.42
C CYS A 42 14.42 -0.22 4.78
N HIS A 43 14.36 0.78 3.92
CA HIS A 43 15.56 1.50 3.48
C HIS A 43 15.92 2.55 4.52
N TYR A 44 17.04 2.36 5.22
CA TYR A 44 17.68 3.39 6.02
C TYR A 44 18.80 3.99 5.18
N TYR A 45 18.68 5.28 4.84
CA TYR A 45 19.79 6.04 4.27
C TYR A 45 20.63 6.58 5.43
N SER A 46 21.89 6.18 5.50
CA SER A 46 22.87 6.74 6.43
C SER A 46 24.24 6.79 5.78
N ASP A 47 25.02 7.83 6.11
CA ASP A 47 26.36 8.04 5.54
C ASP A 47 27.39 6.99 6.00
N ALA A 48 27.08 6.25 7.07
CA ALA A 48 27.86 5.12 7.58
C ALA A 48 26.94 3.96 7.97
N ASN A 49 27.43 2.71 7.88
CA ASN A 49 26.66 1.51 8.23
C ASN A 49 26.23 1.58 9.72
N PRO A 50 24.92 1.66 10.02
CA PRO A 50 24.47 1.95 11.38
C PRO A 50 24.53 0.74 12.32
N HIS A 51 25.01 -0.43 11.85
CA HIS A 51 25.02 -1.70 12.60
C HIS A 51 23.68 -1.98 13.30
N TRP A 52 22.57 -1.58 12.66
CA TRP A 52 21.29 -1.56 13.34
C TRP A 52 20.77 -2.98 13.59
N GLN A 53 20.50 -3.29 14.85
CA GLN A 53 19.76 -4.47 15.28
C GLN A 53 18.51 -3.97 16.01
N ARG A 54 17.33 -4.07 15.39
CA ARG A 54 16.08 -3.79 16.12
C ARG A 54 15.81 -4.93 17.08
N SER A 55 15.84 -4.67 18.38
CA SER A 55 15.11 -5.50 19.33
C SER A 55 13.62 -5.41 18.96
N GLN A 56 13.03 -6.48 18.46
CA GLN A 56 11.58 -6.59 18.43
C GLN A 56 11.14 -7.03 19.82
N GLU A 57 10.47 -6.13 20.55
CA GLU A 57 9.82 -6.52 21.79
C GLU A 57 8.62 -7.42 21.47
N PHE A 58 8.85 -8.74 21.51
CA PHE A 58 7.80 -9.75 21.32
C PHE A 58 6.71 -9.71 22.41
N GLN A 59 6.93 -8.97 23.51
CA GLN A 59 6.06 -8.96 24.69
C GLN A 59 4.84 -8.03 24.58
N ARG A 60 4.84 -7.00 23.72
CA ARG A 60 3.68 -6.12 23.51
C ARG A 60 3.24 -6.15 22.05
N GLN A 61 2.29 -7.02 21.75
CA GLN A 61 1.72 -7.14 20.40
C GLN A 61 0.68 -6.05 20.16
N TRP A 62 0.73 -5.41 18.98
CA TRP A 62 -0.30 -4.49 18.53
C TRP A 62 -0.58 -4.70 17.03
N SER A 63 -1.81 -4.36 16.65
CA SER A 63 -2.23 -4.27 15.25
C SER A 63 -3.18 -3.08 15.08
N ILE A 64 -3.06 -2.40 13.95
CA ILE A 64 -3.91 -1.28 13.55
C ILE A 64 -4.39 -1.57 12.13
N ASN A 65 -5.71 -1.50 11.91
CA ASN A 65 -6.28 -1.52 10.57
C ASN A 65 -6.49 -0.09 10.10
N VAL A 66 -6.05 0.19 8.86
CA VAL A 66 -6.20 1.47 8.21
C VAL A 66 -7.00 1.24 6.93
N TRP A 67 -8.01 2.06 6.74
CA TRP A 67 -8.74 2.18 5.48
C TRP A 67 -8.23 3.42 4.77
N ALA A 68 -7.94 3.31 3.49
CA ALA A 68 -7.54 4.46 2.69
C ALA A 68 -8.09 4.34 1.27
N GLY A 69 -8.43 5.50 0.72
CA GLY A 69 -8.81 5.71 -0.66
C GLY A 69 -7.72 6.45 -1.44
N ILE A 70 -7.62 6.18 -2.74
CA ILE A 70 -6.80 6.91 -3.70
C ILE A 70 -7.71 7.40 -4.82
N LEU A 71 -7.71 8.71 -5.06
CA LEU A 71 -8.42 9.36 -6.14
C LEU A 71 -7.45 10.27 -6.90
N GLY A 72 -7.05 9.84 -8.10
CA GLY A 72 -5.97 10.49 -8.85
C GLY A 72 -4.70 10.53 -8.01
N ASP A 73 -4.21 11.73 -7.72
CA ASP A 73 -2.99 11.96 -6.93
C ASP A 73 -3.28 12.28 -5.44
N VAL A 74 -4.53 12.08 -4.99
CA VAL A 74 -4.97 12.41 -3.63
C VAL A 74 -5.23 11.14 -2.82
N ILE A 75 -4.72 11.13 -1.58
CA ILE A 75 -5.05 10.13 -0.57
C ILE A 75 -6.24 10.62 0.26
N VAL A 76 -7.25 9.76 0.43
CA VAL A 76 -8.44 9.99 1.26
C VAL A 76 -8.38 9.01 2.43
N VAL A 77 -8.37 9.51 3.67
CA VAL A 77 -8.29 8.72 4.91
C VAL A 77 -9.45 9.03 5.85
#